data_AF-A0A060W206-F1
#
_entry.id   AF-A0A060W206-F1
#
_cell.length_a   1.000
_cell.length_b   1.000
_cell.length_c   1.000
_cell.angle_alpha   90.00
_cell.angle_beta   90.00
_cell.angle_gamma   90.00
#
_symmetry.space_group_name_H-M   'P 1'
#
loop_
_entity.id
_entity.type
_entity.pdbx_description
1 polymer ?
#
loop_
_entity_poly.entity_id
_entity_poly.type
_entity_poly.pdbx_seq_one_letter_code
_entity_poly.pdbx_strand_id
1 'polypeptide(L)'
;MECSRGERLAITLAKDSINRSSNRSTTGKLEVDIFELLRDSEYEMGETMCQILSKGVVGVLGPSASPASNSIISNICGEKEVPYVKVAPEDILKVQFPRFTTLDLRPTNTDISLAVAGLLTFFNSTTACLICAQADCLLNLERLLRQFLISKETLSVRMLDDSQDPTPLLKEIRDDKTATIIVDANATMSHIILERVSLSVTVSSFPMFLDISAVADDAILFSHDLYVNAKIKFSIKVDIENN
;
A
#
# COMPACT_ATOMS: atom_id res chain seq x y z
N MET A 1 22.99 0.93 9.52
CA MET A 1 23.06 1.37 8.11
C MET A 1 21.64 1.44 7.62
N GLU A 2 21.12 2.66 7.51
CA GLU A 2 19.75 2.92 7.08
C GLU A 2 19.63 2.54 5.61
N CYS A 3 18.97 1.41 5.35
CA CYS A 3 18.50 1.09 4.02
C CYS A 3 17.34 2.04 3.75
N SER A 4 17.63 3.28 3.31
CA SER A 4 16.58 4.14 2.76
C SER A 4 15.91 3.36 1.63
N ARG A 5 14.58 3.45 1.51
CA ARG A 5 13.72 2.72 0.57
C ARG A 5 14.08 2.93 -0.92
N GLY A 6 15.27 3.44 -1.23
CA GLY A 6 15.72 3.76 -2.58
C GLY A 6 15.05 4.99 -3.15
N GLU A 7 14.20 5.70 -2.39
CA GLU A 7 13.35 6.79 -2.88
C GLU A 7 14.18 7.91 -3.51
N ARG A 8 15.21 8.39 -2.80
CA ARG A 8 16.15 9.40 -3.32
C ARG A 8 16.84 8.94 -4.60
N LEU A 9 17.22 7.67 -4.68
CA LEU A 9 17.85 7.10 -5.87
C LEU A 9 16.84 6.99 -7.03
N ALA A 10 15.63 6.51 -6.77
CA ALA A 10 14.55 6.37 -7.75
C ALA A 10 14.19 7.74 -8.36
N ILE A 11 14.04 8.77 -7.52
CA ILE A 11 13.79 10.15 -7.96
C ILE A 11 14.95 10.67 -8.82
N THR A 12 16.20 10.42 -8.41
CA THR A 12 17.38 10.85 -9.18
C THR A 12 17.45 10.17 -10.55
N LEU A 13 17.19 8.86 -10.60
CA LEU A 13 17.15 8.09 -11.84
C LEU A 13 16.03 8.55 -12.77
N ALA A 14 14.84 8.84 -12.22
CA ALA A 14 13.73 9.39 -13.00
C ALA A 14 14.06 10.77 -13.58
N LYS A 15 14.65 11.67 -12.78
CA LYS A 15 15.11 12.99 -13.22
C LYS A 15 16.10 12.87 -14.39
N ASP A 16 17.10 12.02 -14.25
CA ASP A 16 18.13 11.82 -15.27
C ASP A 16 17.55 11.20 -16.54
N SER A 17 16.64 10.23 -16.41
CA SER A 17 15.97 9.60 -17.54
C SER A 17 15.14 10.62 -18.35
N ILE A 18 14.31 11.42 -17.67
CA ILE A 18 13.48 12.47 -18.29
C ILE A 18 14.37 13.50 -18.99
N ASN A 19 15.40 14.00 -18.30
CA ASN A 19 16.32 14.99 -18.87
C ASN A 19 17.15 14.46 -20.05
N ARG A 20 17.40 13.14 -20.13
CA ARG A 20 18.05 12.50 -21.29
C ARG A 20 17.10 12.34 -22.47
N SER A 21 15.83 12.03 -22.21
CA SER A 21 14.80 11.82 -23.25
C SER A 21 14.24 13.11 -23.84
N SER A 22 14.32 14.21 -23.09
CA SER A 22 13.82 15.52 -23.48
C SER A 22 14.69 16.13 -24.60
N ASN A 23 14.08 16.36 -25.78
CA ASN A 23 14.74 17.10 -26.86
C ASN A 23 15.00 18.53 -26.37
N ARG A 24 16.30 18.84 -26.14
CA ARG A 24 16.81 20.06 -25.49
C ARG A 24 16.33 21.42 -26.06
N SER A 25 15.62 21.44 -27.18
CA SER A 25 15.23 22.65 -27.90
C SER A 25 13.84 23.22 -27.52
N THR A 26 12.97 22.47 -26.84
CA THR A 26 11.57 22.93 -26.59
C THR A 26 11.09 22.75 -25.15
N THR A 27 11.78 21.99 -24.32
CA THR A 27 11.34 21.61 -22.97
C THR A 27 12.40 21.99 -21.94
N GLY A 28 11.99 22.66 -20.87
CA GLY A 28 12.87 23.06 -19.76
C GLY A 28 13.53 21.86 -19.09
N LYS A 29 14.68 22.09 -18.43
CA LYS A 29 15.38 21.05 -17.67
C LYS A 29 14.64 20.79 -16.36
N LEU A 30 14.34 19.52 -16.06
CA LEU A 30 13.72 19.12 -14.81
C LEU A 30 14.77 19.16 -13.68
N GLU A 31 14.46 19.89 -12.61
CA GLU A 31 15.20 19.85 -11.34
C GLU A 31 14.27 19.38 -10.22
N VAL A 32 14.85 18.67 -9.26
CA VAL A 32 14.13 18.09 -8.13
C VAL A 32 14.91 18.41 -6.86
N ASP A 33 14.26 19.13 -5.95
CA ASP A 33 14.76 19.44 -4.62
C ASP A 33 14.21 18.44 -3.62
N ILE A 34 15.12 17.77 -2.89
CA ILE A 34 14.78 16.72 -1.93
C ILE A 34 14.87 17.30 -0.53
N PHE A 35 13.80 17.13 0.24
CA PHE A 35 13.72 17.51 1.65
C PHE A 35 13.50 16.23 2.46
N GLU A 36 14.33 16.03 3.47
CA GLU A 36 14.25 14.86 4.36
C GLU A 36 13.50 15.26 5.63
N LEU A 37 12.49 14.47 6.00
CA LEU A 37 11.75 14.63 7.25
C LEU A 37 12.34 13.68 8.29
N LEU A 38 12.63 14.20 9.48
CA LEU A 38 13.17 13.40 10.56
C LEU A 38 12.07 12.74 11.40
N ARG A 39 10.87 13.32 11.40
CA ARG A 39 9.74 12.89 12.22
C ARG A 39 8.42 13.01 11.47
N ASP A 40 7.47 12.14 11.81
CA ASP A 40 6.07 12.29 11.43
C ASP A 40 5.42 13.40 12.28
N SER A 41 5.57 14.65 11.85
CA SER A 41 5.12 15.83 12.58
C SER A 41 4.55 16.88 11.65
N GLU A 42 3.31 17.29 11.91
CA GLU A 42 2.65 18.38 11.19
C GLU A 42 3.43 19.70 11.30
N TYR A 43 4.08 19.96 12.44
CA TYR A 43 4.84 21.20 12.65
C TYR A 43 6.09 21.26 11.78
N GLU A 44 6.91 20.20 11.81
CA GLU A 44 8.14 20.08 11.00
C GLU A 44 7.80 20.12 9.50
N MET A 45 6.70 19.47 9.11
CA MET A 45 6.21 19.49 7.74
C MET A 45 5.73 20.88 7.31
N GLY A 46 5.02 21.61 8.18
CA GLY A 46 4.56 22.97 7.90
C GLY A 46 5.72 23.95 7.64
N GLU A 47 6.78 23.88 8.44
CA GLU A 47 8.01 24.66 8.23
C GLU A 47 8.69 24.30 6.91
N THR A 48 8.86 23.00 6.65
CA THR A 48 9.48 22.48 5.42
C THR A 48 8.70 22.91 4.17
N MET A 49 7.37 22.88 4.22
CA MET A 49 6.52 23.35 3.12
C MET A 49 6.69 24.85 2.82
N CYS A 50 6.88 25.69 3.84
CA CYS A 50 7.15 27.11 3.62
C CYS A 50 8.47 27.31 2.86
N GLN A 51 9.50 26.52 3.18
CA GLN A 51 10.77 26.54 2.46
C GLN A 51 10.61 26.05 1.02
N ILE A 52 9.88 24.94 0.79
CA ILE A 52 9.59 24.39 -0.54
C ILE A 52 8.89 25.44 -1.41
N LEU A 53 7.81 26.03 -0.92
CA LEU A 53 7.00 26.98 -1.68
C LEU A 53 7.78 28.27 -2.01
N SER A 54 8.69 28.70 -1.14
CA SER A 54 9.54 29.87 -1.39
C SER A 54 10.45 29.73 -2.62
N LYS A 55 10.71 28.49 -3.06
CA LYS A 55 11.54 28.18 -4.24
C LYS A 55 10.77 28.22 -5.57
N GLY A 56 9.44 28.35 -5.55
CA GLY A 56 8.63 28.39 -6.77
C GLY A 56 8.52 27.04 -7.47
N VAL A 57 8.19 25.98 -6.72
CA VAL A 57 8.02 24.62 -7.26
C VAL A 57 6.74 24.49 -8.09
N VAL A 58 6.77 23.58 -9.08
CA VAL A 58 5.60 23.26 -9.94
C VAL A 58 4.75 22.12 -9.39
N GLY A 59 5.17 21.49 -8.29
CA GLY A 59 4.47 20.41 -7.63
C GLY A 59 5.27 19.84 -6.46
N VAL A 60 4.59 19.11 -5.59
CA VAL A 60 5.16 18.44 -4.41
C VAL A 60 4.84 16.96 -4.46
N LEU A 61 5.83 16.11 -4.16
CA LEU A 61 5.72 14.65 -4.16
C LEU A 61 5.95 14.09 -2.75
N GLY A 62 5.04 13.24 -2.28
CA GLY A 62 5.20 12.53 -1.00
C GLY A 62 4.89 13.38 0.24
N PRO A 63 5.21 12.89 1.46
CA PRO A 63 6.06 11.74 1.77
C PRO A 63 5.36 10.38 1.53
N SER A 64 6.14 9.30 1.54
CA SER A 64 5.64 7.92 1.36
C SER A 64 5.23 7.24 2.67
N ALA A 65 5.73 7.73 3.82
CA ALA A 65 5.62 7.07 5.12
C ALA A 65 5.50 8.07 6.28
N SER A 66 4.49 8.94 6.24
CA SER A 66 4.24 9.95 7.28
C SER A 66 2.78 10.43 7.21
N PRO A 67 1.82 9.68 7.80
CA PRO A 67 0.39 10.00 7.70
C PRO A 67 0.03 11.39 8.23
N ALA A 68 0.64 11.82 9.35
CA ALA A 68 0.38 13.15 9.91
C ALA A 68 0.83 14.25 8.93
N SER A 69 1.99 14.07 8.30
CA SER A 69 2.52 15.02 7.31
C SER A 69 1.69 15.10 6.02
N ASN A 70 1.09 14.00 5.55
CA ASN A 70 0.29 13.99 4.32
C ASN A 70 -0.91 14.94 4.39
N SER A 71 -1.60 14.94 5.53
CA SER A 71 -2.80 15.73 5.74
C SER A 71 -2.50 17.23 5.64
N ILE A 72 -1.40 17.69 6.25
CA ILE A 72 -1.01 19.10 6.21
C ILE A 72 -0.51 19.53 4.82
N ILE A 73 0.23 18.68 4.10
CA ILE A 73 0.69 18.99 2.73
C ILE A 73 -0.49 19.16 1.79
N SER A 74 -1.49 18.27 1.85
CA SER A 74 -2.69 18.37 1.03
C SER A 74 -3.42 19.71 1.25
N ASN A 75 -3.50 20.17 2.50
CA ASN A 75 -4.14 21.45 2.82
C ASN A 75 -3.32 22.65 2.32
N ILE A 76 -2.01 22.66 2.56
CA ILE A 76 -1.12 23.75 2.13
C ILE A 76 -1.07 23.85 0.60
N CYS A 77 -0.88 22.72 -0.08
CA CYS A 77 -0.85 22.65 -1.54
C CYS A 77 -2.20 23.07 -2.13
N GLY A 78 -3.31 22.69 -1.50
CA GLY A 78 -4.65 23.12 -1.91
C GLY A 78 -4.90 24.62 -1.74
N GLU A 79 -4.37 25.25 -0.69
CA GLU A 79 -4.43 26.70 -0.51
C GLU A 79 -3.55 27.45 -1.51
N LYS A 80 -2.39 26.90 -1.84
CA LYS A 80 -1.39 27.55 -2.71
C LYS A 80 -1.55 27.22 -4.19
N GLU A 81 -2.56 26.42 -4.54
CA GLU A 81 -2.79 25.93 -5.90
C GLU A 81 -1.56 25.25 -6.51
N VAL A 82 -0.78 24.57 -5.67
CA VAL A 82 0.39 23.78 -6.08
C VAL A 82 -0.03 22.32 -6.19
N PRO A 83 0.22 21.63 -7.32
CA PRO A 83 -0.10 20.21 -7.46
C PRO A 83 0.58 19.35 -6.38
N TYR A 84 -0.22 18.54 -5.70
CA TYR A 84 0.27 17.55 -4.74
C TYR A 84 0.09 16.14 -5.28
N VAL A 85 1.20 15.40 -5.37
CA VAL A 85 1.23 14.00 -5.78
C VAL A 85 1.50 13.13 -4.54
N LYS A 86 0.46 12.45 -4.06
CA LYS A 86 0.52 11.54 -2.93
C LYS A 86 1.07 10.18 -3.36
N VAL A 87 1.97 9.65 -2.54
CA VAL A 87 2.60 8.31 -2.70
C VAL A 87 2.58 7.53 -1.39
N ALA A 88 1.64 7.85 -0.51
CA ALA A 88 1.44 7.26 0.81
C ALA A 88 0.14 6.44 0.86
N PRO A 89 -0.04 5.52 1.85
CA PRO A 89 -1.32 4.84 2.01
C PRO A 89 -2.47 5.85 2.17
N GLU A 90 -3.67 5.42 1.80
CA GLU A 90 -4.87 6.25 1.96
C GLU A 90 -5.09 6.57 3.44
N ASP A 91 -5.31 7.86 3.76
CA ASP A 91 -5.56 8.26 5.15
C ASP A 91 -7.03 7.92 5.47
N ILE A 92 -7.25 7.25 6.61
CA ILE A 92 -8.57 6.79 7.05
C ILE A 92 -9.52 7.99 7.25
N LEU A 93 -8.99 9.13 7.65
CA LEU A 93 -9.73 10.38 7.82
C LEU A 93 -9.58 11.26 6.58
N LYS A 94 -10.43 11.03 5.57
CA LYS A 94 -10.52 11.94 4.43
C LYS A 94 -11.04 13.31 4.87
N VAL A 95 -10.28 14.36 4.60
CA VAL A 95 -10.82 15.72 4.62
C VAL A 95 -11.90 15.80 3.54
N GLN A 96 -13.14 16.10 3.94
CA GLN A 96 -14.33 15.93 3.09
C GLN A 96 -14.37 16.86 1.87
N PHE A 97 -13.52 17.89 1.80
CA PHE A 97 -13.49 18.85 0.69
C PHE A 97 -12.07 19.42 0.49
N PRO A 98 -11.15 18.72 -0.20
CA PRO A 98 -9.89 19.33 -0.58
C PRO A 98 -10.17 20.47 -1.59
N ARG A 99 -9.57 21.64 -1.38
CA ARG A 99 -9.76 22.81 -2.26
C ARG A 99 -9.13 22.64 -3.65
N PHE A 100 -8.20 21.69 -3.80
CA PHE A 100 -7.49 21.40 -5.04
C PHE A 100 -7.30 19.89 -5.18
N THR A 101 -7.31 19.38 -6.41
CA THR A 101 -7.20 17.94 -6.68
C THR A 101 -5.80 17.43 -6.32
N THR A 102 -5.74 16.51 -5.36
CA THR A 102 -4.52 15.73 -5.09
C THR A 102 -4.52 14.53 -6.03
N LEU A 103 -3.38 14.26 -6.67
CA LEU A 103 -3.17 13.04 -7.45
C LEU A 103 -2.62 11.98 -6.51
N ASP A 104 -3.32 10.87 -6.32
CA ASP A 104 -2.79 9.72 -5.59
C ASP A 104 -2.26 8.69 -6.59
N LEU A 105 -1.00 8.28 -6.41
CA LEU A 105 -0.37 7.24 -7.22
C LEU A 105 -0.51 5.85 -6.60
N ARG A 106 -1.05 5.74 -5.38
CA ARG A 106 -1.34 4.44 -4.78
C ARG A 106 -2.77 3.99 -5.07
N PRO A 107 -3.00 2.66 -5.15
CA PRO A 107 -4.36 2.14 -5.21
C PRO A 107 -5.14 2.52 -3.94
N THR A 108 -6.43 2.82 -4.10
CA THR A 108 -7.28 3.13 -2.95
C THR A 108 -7.62 1.86 -2.18
N ASN A 109 -8.04 2.00 -0.93
CA ASN A 109 -8.53 0.91 -0.08
C ASN A 109 -9.71 0.16 -0.75
N THR A 110 -10.51 0.86 -1.55
CA THR A 110 -11.59 0.26 -2.34
C THR A 110 -11.05 -0.59 -3.47
N ASP A 111 -10.04 -0.11 -4.20
CA ASP A 111 -9.41 -0.86 -5.29
C ASP A 111 -8.74 -2.13 -4.77
N ILE A 112 -8.04 -2.04 -3.64
CA ILE A 112 -7.45 -3.19 -2.95
C ILE A 112 -8.53 -4.22 -2.58
N SER A 113 -9.63 -3.76 -1.96
CA SER A 113 -10.75 -4.63 -1.59
C SER A 113 -11.36 -5.35 -2.80
N LEU A 114 -11.56 -4.63 -3.92
CA LEU A 114 -12.09 -5.21 -5.15
C LEU A 114 -11.12 -6.20 -5.79
N ALA A 115 -9.82 -5.90 -5.79
CA ALA A 115 -8.79 -6.81 -6.29
C ALA A 115 -8.77 -8.12 -5.47
N VAL A 116 -8.78 -8.03 -4.14
CA VAL A 116 -8.84 -9.19 -3.24
C VAL A 116 -10.12 -10.01 -3.48
N ALA A 117 -11.28 -9.36 -3.57
CA ALA A 117 -12.54 -10.05 -3.84
C ALA A 117 -12.55 -10.74 -5.22
N GLY A 118 -11.97 -10.10 -6.24
CA GLY A 118 -11.80 -10.68 -7.57
C GLY A 118 -10.94 -11.93 -7.56
N LEU A 119 -9.87 -11.95 -6.77
CA LEU A 119 -9.01 -13.12 -6.59
C LEU A 119 -9.75 -14.25 -5.87
N LEU A 120 -10.47 -13.95 -4.78
CA LEU A 120 -11.26 -14.96 -4.05
C LEU A 120 -12.32 -15.61 -4.95
N THR A 121 -12.95 -14.81 -5.80
CA THR A 121 -13.89 -15.28 -6.82
C THR A 121 -13.20 -16.16 -7.86
N PHE A 122 -12.04 -15.73 -8.38
CA PHE A 122 -11.24 -16.48 -9.35
C PHE A 122 -10.84 -17.87 -8.83
N PHE A 123 -10.53 -17.97 -7.54
CA PHE A 123 -10.15 -19.22 -6.89
C PHE A 123 -11.33 -20.02 -6.34
N ASN A 124 -12.58 -19.57 -6.52
CA ASN A 124 -13.78 -20.18 -5.94
C ASN A 124 -13.66 -20.44 -4.43
N SER A 125 -13.04 -19.50 -3.70
CA SER A 125 -12.84 -19.60 -2.26
C SER A 125 -14.13 -19.31 -1.51
N THR A 126 -14.78 -20.35 -0.97
CA THR A 126 -16.03 -20.20 -0.19
C THR A 126 -15.81 -19.89 1.29
N THR A 127 -14.63 -20.24 1.82
CA THR A 127 -14.22 -19.96 3.20
C THR A 127 -12.86 -19.25 3.20
N ALA A 128 -12.82 -18.07 3.80
CA ALA A 128 -11.62 -17.27 3.92
C ALA A 128 -11.40 -16.81 5.38
N CYS A 129 -10.14 -16.62 5.75
CA CYS A 129 -9.75 -16.05 7.04
C CYS A 129 -8.89 -14.82 6.81
N LEU A 130 -9.30 -13.67 7.32
CA LEU A 130 -8.53 -12.43 7.34
C LEU A 130 -7.73 -12.33 8.64
N ILE A 131 -6.40 -12.22 8.53
CA ILE A 131 -5.48 -11.93 9.63
C ILE A 131 -5.11 -10.46 9.57
N CYS A 132 -5.52 -9.69 10.57
CA CYS A 132 -5.19 -8.28 10.69
C CYS A 132 -4.09 -8.07 11.73
N ALA A 133 -3.01 -7.38 11.38
CA ALA A 133 -1.97 -6.99 12.35
C ALA A 133 -2.38 -5.77 13.20
N GLN A 134 -3.25 -4.91 12.69
CA GLN A 134 -3.78 -3.73 13.37
C GLN A 134 -5.29 -3.61 13.14
N ALA A 135 -5.99 -2.91 14.03
CA ALA A 135 -7.44 -2.73 13.93
C ALA A 135 -7.88 -1.95 12.68
N ASP A 136 -7.01 -1.07 12.17
CA ASP A 136 -7.26 -0.24 10.97
C ASP A 136 -7.50 -1.09 9.70
N CYS A 137 -7.02 -2.33 9.68
CA CYS A 137 -7.32 -3.34 8.67
C CYS A 137 -8.81 -3.43 8.33
N LEU A 138 -9.69 -3.38 9.34
CA LEU A 138 -11.13 -3.51 9.15
C LEU A 138 -11.73 -2.29 8.43
N LEU A 139 -11.16 -1.12 8.66
CA LEU A 139 -11.57 0.11 7.99
C LEU A 139 -11.04 0.15 6.56
N ASN A 140 -9.78 -0.27 6.35
CA ASN A 140 -9.18 -0.34 5.02
C ASN A 140 -9.90 -1.36 4.13
N LEU A 141 -10.39 -2.46 4.69
CA LEU A 141 -11.06 -3.55 3.97
C LEU A 141 -12.58 -3.53 4.13
N GLU A 142 -13.17 -2.38 4.48
CA GLU A 142 -14.62 -2.24 4.70
C GLU A 142 -15.44 -2.78 3.52
N ARG A 143 -15.00 -2.50 2.29
CA ARG A 143 -15.68 -2.93 1.07
C ARG A 143 -15.66 -4.45 0.90
N LEU A 144 -14.52 -5.08 1.20
CA LEU A 144 -14.37 -6.54 1.19
C LEU A 144 -15.29 -7.18 2.24
N LEU A 145 -15.26 -6.67 3.49
CA LEU A 145 -16.09 -7.18 4.58
C LEU A 145 -17.59 -7.10 4.25
N ARG A 146 -18.04 -5.95 3.72
CA ARG A 146 -19.43 -5.76 3.29
C ARG A 146 -19.86 -6.74 2.20
N GLN A 147 -18.96 -7.08 1.26
CA GLN A 147 -19.25 -8.04 0.21
C GLN A 147 -19.48 -9.44 0.80
N PHE A 148 -18.64 -9.88 1.74
CA PHE A 148 -18.81 -11.17 2.42
C PHE A 148 -20.11 -11.25 3.23
N LEU A 149 -20.51 -10.15 3.90
CA LEU A 149 -21.78 -10.09 4.65
C LEU A 149 -23.03 -10.25 3.78
N ILE A 150 -22.97 -9.90 2.51
CA ILE A 150 -24.09 -10.04 1.56
C ILE A 150 -24.03 -11.39 0.81
N SER A 151 -22.84 -11.97 0.71
CA SER A 151 -22.59 -13.25 0.05
C SER A 151 -23.03 -14.45 0.91
N LYS A 152 -23.00 -15.65 0.31
CA LYS A 152 -23.15 -16.92 1.05
C LYS A 152 -21.82 -17.46 1.60
N GLU A 153 -20.72 -16.77 1.33
CA GLU A 153 -19.37 -17.19 1.70
C GLU A 153 -19.06 -16.76 3.13
N THR A 154 -18.16 -17.49 3.79
CA THR A 154 -17.81 -17.23 5.19
C THR A 154 -16.44 -16.61 5.29
N LEU A 155 -16.37 -15.41 5.87
CA LEU A 155 -15.13 -14.75 6.22
C LEU A 155 -14.96 -14.74 7.74
N SER A 156 -13.92 -15.41 8.25
CA SER A 156 -13.48 -15.26 9.64
C SER A 156 -12.44 -14.15 9.72
N VAL A 157 -12.47 -13.38 10.82
CA VAL A 157 -11.53 -12.28 11.05
C VAL A 157 -10.80 -12.56 12.35
N ARG A 158 -9.46 -12.53 12.30
CA ARG A 158 -8.58 -12.79 13.43
C ARG A 158 -7.53 -11.67 13.52
N MET A 159 -7.34 -11.12 14.70
CA MET A 159 -6.33 -10.08 14.93
C MET A 159 -5.12 -10.68 15.63
N LEU A 160 -3.93 -10.23 15.26
CA LEU A 160 -2.72 -10.52 16.02
C LEU A 160 -2.80 -9.84 17.39
N ASP A 161 -2.21 -10.49 18.39
CA ASP A 161 -2.11 -9.95 19.74
C ASP A 161 -0.89 -9.03 19.88
N ASP A 162 -0.79 -8.37 21.04
CA ASP A 162 0.34 -7.48 21.35
C ASP A 162 1.69 -8.22 21.39
N SER A 163 1.68 -9.54 21.54
CA SER A 163 2.89 -10.38 21.51
C SER A 163 3.48 -10.50 20.10
N GLN A 164 2.70 -10.16 19.07
CA GLN A 164 3.05 -10.27 17.66
C GLN A 164 3.49 -11.68 17.24
N ASP A 165 3.13 -12.71 18.01
CA ASP A 165 3.39 -14.10 17.65
C ASP A 165 2.18 -14.67 16.88
N PRO A 166 2.31 -14.97 15.57
CA PRO A 166 1.21 -15.54 14.80
C PRO A 166 0.97 -17.03 15.10
N THR A 167 1.88 -17.70 15.81
CA THR A 167 1.86 -19.15 16.05
C THR A 167 0.55 -19.69 16.65
N PRO A 168 -0.02 -19.12 17.74
CA PRO A 168 -1.30 -19.60 18.28
C PRO A 168 -2.46 -19.42 17.28
N LEU A 169 -2.52 -18.25 16.64
CA LEU A 169 -3.57 -17.89 15.68
C LEU A 169 -3.54 -18.82 14.45
N LEU A 170 -2.35 -19.17 13.96
CA LEU A 170 -2.17 -20.12 12.87
C LEU A 170 -2.61 -21.55 13.25
N LYS A 171 -2.45 -21.96 14.52
CA LYS A 171 -2.96 -23.26 14.99
C LYS A 171 -4.48 -23.29 14.96
N GLU A 172 -5.14 -22.22 15.42
CA GLU A 172 -6.60 -22.12 15.39
C GLU A 172 -7.15 -22.11 13.95
N ILE A 173 -6.54 -21.36 13.04
CA ILE A 173 -6.95 -21.35 11.62
C ILE A 173 -6.80 -22.74 10.98
N ARG A 174 -5.72 -23.45 11.33
CA ARG A 174 -5.49 -24.81 10.85
C ARG A 174 -6.58 -25.76 11.35
N ASP A 175 -6.98 -25.65 12.62
CA ASP A 175 -8.01 -26.49 13.20
C ASP A 175 -9.39 -26.21 12.58
N ASP A 176 -9.64 -24.96 12.16
CA ASP A 176 -10.84 -24.56 11.40
C ASP A 176 -10.84 -25.04 9.94
N LYS A 177 -9.73 -25.59 9.43
CA LYS A 177 -9.56 -26.07 8.03
C LYS A 177 -9.93 -25.01 6.98
N THR A 178 -9.56 -23.75 7.23
CA THR A 178 -9.85 -22.67 6.29
C THR A 178 -9.00 -22.81 5.03
N ALA A 179 -9.63 -22.69 3.85
CA ALA A 179 -8.97 -22.91 2.56
C ALA A 179 -8.15 -21.71 2.08
N THR A 180 -8.52 -20.49 2.48
CA THR A 180 -7.84 -19.27 2.02
C THR A 180 -7.56 -18.34 3.20
N ILE A 181 -6.33 -17.85 3.30
CA ILE A 181 -5.86 -16.96 4.35
C ILE A 181 -5.41 -15.66 3.71
N ILE A 182 -6.04 -14.57 4.12
CA ILE A 182 -5.74 -13.21 3.70
C ILE A 182 -4.98 -12.55 4.85
N VAL A 183 -3.85 -11.91 4.57
CA VAL A 183 -3.00 -11.26 5.56
C VAL A 183 -2.94 -9.77 5.27
N ASP A 184 -3.36 -8.95 6.23
CA ASP A 184 -3.16 -7.50 6.23
C ASP A 184 -2.20 -7.11 7.35
N ALA A 185 -0.94 -6.89 6.99
CA ALA A 185 0.13 -6.54 7.91
C ALA A 185 1.19 -5.69 7.20
N ASN A 186 2.20 -5.21 7.93
CA ASN A 186 3.38 -4.62 7.29
C ASN A 186 4.28 -5.73 6.69
N ALA A 187 5.16 -5.38 5.74
CA ALA A 187 6.01 -6.36 5.05
C ALA A 187 6.83 -7.27 5.99
N THR A 188 7.34 -6.71 7.10
CA THR A 188 8.10 -7.47 8.09
C THR A 188 7.23 -8.52 8.79
N MET A 189 6.02 -8.13 9.22
CA MET A 189 5.09 -9.02 9.88
C MET A 189 4.50 -10.05 8.92
N SER A 190 4.15 -9.66 7.70
CA SER A 190 3.74 -10.59 6.65
C SER A 190 4.80 -11.66 6.41
N HIS A 191 6.08 -11.27 6.34
CA HIS A 191 7.19 -12.23 6.24
C HIS A 191 7.23 -13.21 7.42
N ILE A 192 7.11 -12.71 8.67
CA ILE A 192 7.09 -13.55 9.87
C ILE A 192 5.91 -14.54 9.81
N ILE A 193 4.72 -14.09 9.43
CA ILE A 193 3.53 -14.96 9.31
C ILE A 193 3.79 -16.06 8.29
N LEU A 194 4.27 -15.71 7.09
CA LEU A 194 4.56 -16.67 6.03
C LEU A 194 5.66 -17.67 6.42
N GLU A 195 6.70 -17.20 7.12
CA GLU A 195 7.76 -18.06 7.65
C GLU A 195 7.22 -19.04 8.69
N ARG A 196 6.37 -18.59 9.62
CA ARG A 196 5.78 -19.48 10.64
C ARG A 196 4.78 -20.48 10.06
N VAL A 197 4.05 -20.11 9.01
CA VAL A 197 3.22 -21.04 8.24
C VAL A 197 4.09 -22.13 7.63
N SER A 198 5.22 -21.77 7.00
CA SER A 198 6.13 -22.74 6.37
C SER A 198 6.65 -23.81 7.35
N LEU A 199 6.87 -23.42 8.61
CA LEU A 199 7.40 -24.28 9.66
C LEU A 199 6.31 -25.15 10.32
N SER A 200 5.05 -24.72 10.28
CA SER A 200 3.94 -25.37 11.01
C SER A 200 3.10 -26.33 10.15
N VAL A 201 3.15 -26.22 8.81
CA VAL A 201 2.30 -26.98 7.89
C VAL A 201 2.96 -28.28 7.40
N THR A 202 2.44 -29.43 7.84
CA THR A 202 2.60 -30.72 7.17
C THR A 202 1.70 -30.79 5.92
N VAL A 203 2.27 -30.47 4.75
CA VAL A 203 2.03 -30.84 3.32
C VAL A 203 0.69 -31.42 2.78
N SER A 204 -0.37 -31.67 3.55
CA SER A 204 -1.53 -32.44 3.02
C SER A 204 -2.76 -31.61 2.60
N SER A 205 -2.83 -30.32 2.89
CA SER A 205 -3.83 -29.40 2.32
C SER A 205 -3.27 -27.99 2.41
N PHE A 206 -2.98 -27.38 1.26
CA PHE A 206 -2.34 -26.07 1.19
C PHE A 206 -3.40 -24.98 1.19
N PRO A 207 -3.54 -24.18 2.26
CA PRO A 207 -4.37 -22.99 2.18
C PRO A 207 -3.69 -21.97 1.27
N MET A 208 -4.50 -21.29 0.46
CA MET A 208 -4.03 -20.21 -0.40
C MET A 208 -3.74 -18.98 0.44
N PHE A 209 -2.57 -18.37 0.25
CA PHE A 209 -2.19 -17.13 0.97
C PHE A 209 -2.23 -15.92 0.06
N LEU A 210 -2.89 -14.87 0.55
CA LEU A 210 -2.94 -13.56 -0.10
C LEU A 210 -2.46 -12.48 0.87
N ASP A 211 -1.31 -11.88 0.57
CA ASP A 211 -0.74 -10.78 1.36
C ASP A 211 -1.13 -9.42 0.76
N ILE A 212 -1.88 -8.63 1.54
CA ILE A 212 -2.41 -7.32 1.15
C ILE A 212 -1.32 -6.24 1.21
N SER A 213 -0.32 -6.38 2.09
CA SER A 213 0.85 -5.47 2.14
C SER A 213 1.54 -5.40 0.77
N ALA A 214 1.56 -6.55 0.12
CA ALA A 214 2.14 -6.79 -1.18
C ALA A 214 1.36 -6.05 -2.30
N VAL A 215 0.03 -5.90 -2.17
CA VAL A 215 -0.82 -5.14 -3.11
C VAL A 215 -0.57 -3.63 -2.99
N ALA A 216 -0.23 -3.13 -1.80
CA ALA A 216 -0.01 -1.70 -1.55
C ALA A 216 1.40 -1.19 -1.90
N ASP A 217 2.40 -2.08 -1.98
CA ASP A 217 3.82 -1.78 -2.30
C ASP A 217 4.24 -2.29 -3.71
N ASP A 218 3.33 -2.33 -4.69
CA ASP A 218 3.55 -2.73 -6.12
C ASP A 218 3.95 -4.21 -6.37
N ALA A 219 3.78 -5.13 -5.42
CA ALA A 219 4.22 -6.51 -5.57
C ALA A 219 3.25 -7.51 -4.93
N ILE A 220 2.19 -7.94 -5.62
CA ILE A 220 1.32 -9.00 -5.06
C ILE A 220 2.10 -10.31 -4.92
N LEU A 221 2.32 -10.78 -3.68
CA LEU A 221 2.89 -12.08 -3.41
C LEU A 221 1.77 -13.13 -3.39
N PHE A 222 1.74 -14.00 -4.40
CA PHE A 222 0.90 -15.19 -4.41
C PHE A 222 1.75 -16.39 -4.00
N SER A 223 1.46 -16.98 -2.86
CA SER A 223 2.05 -18.26 -2.47
C SER A 223 0.99 -19.34 -2.62
N HIS A 224 0.86 -19.88 -3.84
CA HIS A 224 0.05 -21.06 -4.12
C HIS A 224 0.82 -22.37 -3.89
N ASP A 225 2.15 -22.27 -3.80
CA ASP A 225 3.06 -23.38 -3.54
C ASP A 225 4.19 -22.85 -2.68
N LEU A 226 4.45 -23.54 -1.57
CA LEU A 226 5.55 -23.24 -0.65
C LEU A 226 6.95 -23.48 -1.29
N TYR A 227 7.06 -23.52 -2.61
CA TYR A 227 8.28 -23.75 -3.37
C TYR A 227 8.34 -23.10 -4.76
N VAL A 228 7.44 -22.17 -5.11
CA VAL A 228 7.57 -21.40 -6.35
C VAL A 228 7.76 -19.93 -6.01
N ASN A 229 8.96 -19.43 -6.30
CA ASN A 229 9.29 -18.01 -6.45
C ASN A 229 8.45 -17.37 -7.58
N ALA A 230 7.13 -17.44 -7.51
CA ALA A 230 6.22 -16.77 -8.43
C ALA A 230 6.02 -15.35 -7.92
N LYS A 231 6.98 -14.46 -8.22
CA LYS A 231 6.66 -13.02 -8.32
C LYS A 231 5.74 -12.87 -9.51
N ILE A 232 4.43 -13.04 -9.31
CA ILE A 232 3.44 -12.67 -10.33
C ILE A 232 3.43 -11.15 -10.35
N LYS A 233 4.19 -10.58 -11.28
CA LYS A 233 4.27 -9.13 -11.48
C LYS A 233 3.00 -8.72 -12.22
N PHE A 234 1.97 -8.30 -11.48
CA PHE A 234 0.79 -7.68 -12.08
C PHE A 234 1.20 -6.30 -12.61
N SER A 235 1.28 -6.17 -13.93
CA SER A 235 1.43 -4.87 -14.58
C SER A 235 0.03 -4.31 -14.79
N ILE A 236 -0.41 -3.38 -13.94
CA ILE A 236 -1.61 -2.59 -14.21
C ILE A 236 -1.26 -1.67 -15.39
N LYS A 237 -1.71 -2.05 -16.58
CA LYS A 237 -1.58 -1.24 -17.79
C LYS A 237 -2.73 -0.23 -17.77
N VAL A 238 -2.44 1.01 -17.40
CA VAL A 238 -3.38 2.12 -17.57
C VAL A 238 -3.38 2.46 -19.05
N ASP A 239 -4.32 1.90 -19.81
CA ASP A 239 -4.59 2.34 -21.17
C ASP A 239 -5.30 3.70 -21.07
N ILE A 240 -4.55 4.78 -21.32
CA ILE A 240 -5.12 6.11 -21.52
C ILE A 240 -5.66 6.10 -22.95
N GLU A 241 -6.97 5.90 -23.10
CA GLU A 241 -7.65 6.19 -24.37
C GLU A 241 -7.56 7.71 -24.61
N ASN A 242 -6.67 8.11 -25.53
CA ASN A 242 -6.69 9.45 -26.09
C ASN A 242 -7.97 9.58 -26.93
N ASN A 243 -8.90 10.41 -26.47
CA ASN A 243 -9.98 10.94 -27.29
C ASN A 243 -9.59 12.35 -27.75
#